data_AF-A0A9D8ITG0-F1
#
_entry.id   AF-A0A9D8ITG0-F1
#
_cell.length_a   1.000
_cell.length_b   1.000
_cell.length_c   1.000
_cell.angle_alpha   90.00
_cell.angle_beta   90.00
_cell.angle_gamma   90.00
#
_symmetry.space_group_name_H-M   'P 1'
#
loop_
_entity.id
_entity.type
_entity.pdbx_description
1 polymer ?
#
loop_
_entity_poly.entity_id
_entity_poly.type
_entity_poly.pdbx_seq_one_letter_code
_entity_poly.pdbx_strand_id
1 'polypeptide(L)'
;MSTVILRRDVLPETRRSLTHKFLIGTHEGYLTVGLFPDGRPGEIFLKMSKEGSTLSGLLQGFCRAFSLALQHGLSVRDAAERFRGMRFEPSGPTNNPRIPEASSILDYVARYLQLHFVPEEWVPEVGGGVPRGTIGGSASTPRGSAPPERPFASGAD
;
A
#
# COMPACT_ATOMS: atom_id res chain seq x y z
N MET A 1 -0.17 -13.93 30.12
CA MET A 1 -0.04 -13.03 28.96
C MET A 1 -0.68 -13.74 27.78
N SER A 2 -1.90 -13.37 27.39
CA SER A 2 -2.59 -14.01 26.27
C SER A 2 -1.97 -13.53 24.97
N THR A 3 -1.31 -14.43 24.23
CA THR A 3 -0.85 -14.18 22.87
C THR A 3 -2.06 -13.87 21.99
N VAL A 4 -2.19 -12.61 21.57
CA VAL A 4 -3.17 -12.24 20.55
C VAL A 4 -2.67 -12.81 19.23
N ILE A 5 -3.21 -13.97 18.84
CA ILE A 5 -3.05 -14.46 17.47
C ILE A 5 -3.85 -13.51 16.59
N LEU A 6 -3.17 -12.69 15.79
CA LEU A 6 -3.78 -11.84 14.76
C LEU A 6 -4.43 -12.75 13.70
N ARG A 7 -5.67 -13.17 13.97
CA ARG A 7 -6.46 -13.97 13.05
C ARG A 7 -6.81 -13.10 11.85
N ARG A 8 -6.49 -13.60 10.66
CA ARG A 8 -6.90 -12.97 9.40
C ARG A 8 -8.42 -12.91 9.34
N ASP A 9 -8.95 -11.71 9.12
CA ASP A 9 -10.36 -11.52 8.79
C ASP A 9 -10.55 -11.75 7.28
N VAL A 10 -11.46 -12.65 6.92
CA VAL A 10 -11.62 -13.12 5.55
C VAL A 10 -12.84 -12.45 4.94
N LEU A 11 -12.66 -11.81 3.79
CA LEU A 11 -13.79 -11.19 3.10
C LEU A 11 -14.76 -12.27 2.59
N PRO A 12 -16.08 -11.99 2.60
CA PRO A 12 -17.07 -12.88 2.01
C PRO A 12 -16.79 -13.14 0.52
N GLU A 13 -17.21 -14.30 0.03
CA GLU A 13 -17.08 -14.68 -1.39
C GLU A 13 -17.72 -13.64 -2.32
N THR A 14 -18.93 -13.20 -1.98
CA THR A 14 -19.64 -12.10 -2.63
C THR A 14 -19.66 -10.89 -1.72
N ARG A 15 -19.19 -9.74 -2.22
CA ARG A 15 -19.00 -8.53 -1.43
C ARG A 15 -19.22 -7.27 -2.27
N ARG A 16 -19.49 -6.16 -1.59
CA ARG A 16 -19.56 -4.85 -2.23
C ARG A 16 -18.17 -4.35 -2.58
N SER A 17 -18.06 -3.64 -3.69
CA SER A 17 -16.83 -2.93 -4.07
C SER A 17 -17.14 -1.56 -4.64
N LEU A 18 -16.18 -0.65 -4.51
CA LEU A 18 -16.19 0.67 -5.12
C LEU A 18 -15.09 0.72 -6.16
N THR A 19 -15.42 1.09 -7.40
CA THR A 19 -14.42 1.32 -8.44
C THR A 19 -14.36 2.79 -8.79
N HIS A 20 -13.18 3.37 -8.67
CA HIS A 20 -12.89 4.77 -8.96
C HIS A 20 -11.90 4.89 -10.09
N LYS A 21 -12.28 5.63 -11.13
CA LYS A 21 -11.38 5.99 -12.22
C LYS A 21 -10.64 7.27 -11.85
N PHE A 22 -9.32 7.24 -11.94
CA PHE A 22 -8.47 8.39 -11.68
C PHE A 22 -7.51 8.64 -12.84
N LEU A 23 -6.96 9.85 -12.85
CA LEU A 23 -5.92 10.26 -13.78
C LEU A 23 -4.86 11.05 -12.98
N ILE A 24 -3.59 10.75 -13.20
CA ILE A 24 -2.43 11.45 -12.62
C ILE A 24 -1.51 11.84 -13.77
N GLY A 25 -1.32 13.13 -14.01
CA GLY A 25 -0.64 13.64 -15.20
C GLY A 25 -1.38 13.20 -16.46
N THR A 26 -0.78 12.31 -17.25
CA THR A 26 -1.41 11.70 -18.45
C THR A 26 -1.75 10.22 -18.24
N HIS A 27 -1.52 9.69 -17.04
CA HIS A 27 -1.67 8.28 -16.71
C HIS A 27 -3.05 8.01 -16.12
N GLU A 28 -3.85 7.21 -16.85
CA GLU A 28 -5.17 6.79 -16.41
C GLU A 28 -5.08 5.51 -15.58
N GLY A 29 -5.84 5.44 -14.49
CA GLY A 29 -5.91 4.26 -13.64
C GLY A 29 -7.29 4.01 -13.04
N TYR A 30 -7.46 2.81 -12.50
CA TYR A 30 -8.66 2.37 -11.80
C TYR A 30 -8.24 1.82 -10.43
N LEU A 31 -8.86 2.34 -9.39
CA LEU A 31 -8.78 1.82 -8.03
C LEU A 31 -10.09 1.11 -7.71
N THR A 32 -10.01 -0.18 -7.40
CA THR A 32 -11.15 -0.93 -6.88
C THR A 32 -10.91 -1.24 -5.41
N VAL A 33 -11.88 -0.93 -4.54
CA VAL A 33 -11.84 -1.20 -3.10
C VAL A 33 -12.93 -2.22 -2.77
N GLY A 34 -12.55 -3.41 -2.33
CA GLY A 34 -13.47 -4.41 -1.81
C GLY A 34 -13.76 -4.18 -0.33
N LEU A 35 -15.03 -4.28 0.06
CA LEU A 35 -15.49 -3.94 1.40
C LEU A 35 -15.88 -5.17 2.21
N PHE A 36 -15.61 -5.11 3.50
CA PHE A 36 -16.25 -5.95 4.50
C PHE A 36 -17.75 -5.61 4.61
N PRO A 37 -18.58 -6.51 5.20
CA PRO A 37 -20.00 -6.24 5.40
C PRO A 37 -20.30 -4.94 6.18
N ASP A 38 -19.42 -4.59 7.12
CA ASP A 38 -19.48 -3.37 7.93
C ASP A 38 -19.06 -2.08 7.16
N GLY A 39 -18.65 -2.21 5.90
CA GLY A 39 -18.23 -1.10 5.05
C GLY A 39 -16.75 -0.72 5.16
N ARG A 40 -15.96 -1.38 6.02
CA ARG A 40 -14.51 -1.15 6.06
C ARG A 40 -13.84 -1.69 4.80
N PRO A 41 -12.80 -1.02 4.27
CA PRO A 41 -11.94 -1.58 3.23
C PRO A 41 -11.25 -2.87 3.68
N GLY A 42 -11.36 -3.93 2.89
CA GLY A 42 -10.67 -5.21 3.14
C GLY A 42 -9.71 -5.63 2.05
N GLU A 43 -9.80 -5.05 0.87
CA GLU A 43 -8.86 -5.27 -0.22
C GLU A 43 -8.85 -4.10 -1.20
N ILE A 44 -7.75 -3.94 -1.92
CA ILE A 44 -7.62 -2.97 -3.01
C ILE A 44 -7.04 -3.63 -4.26
N PHE A 45 -7.42 -3.11 -5.42
CA PHE A 45 -6.84 -3.46 -6.71
C PHE A 45 -6.54 -2.19 -7.47
N LEU A 46 -5.38 -2.18 -8.15
CA LEU A 46 -4.95 -1.10 -9.00
C LEU A 46 -4.70 -1.64 -10.40
N LYS A 47 -5.26 -0.93 -11.38
CA LYS A 47 -4.99 -1.15 -12.79
C LYS A 47 -4.64 0.18 -13.43
N MET A 48 -3.50 0.23 -14.10
CA MET A 48 -3.08 1.39 -14.88
C MET A 48 -3.25 1.10 -16.38
N SER A 49 -3.70 2.09 -17.13
CA SER A 49 -3.77 2.05 -18.58
C SER A 49 -2.40 2.39 -19.17
N LYS A 50 -1.95 1.62 -20.17
CA LYS A 50 -0.72 1.88 -20.95
C LYS A 50 0.60 1.85 -20.16
N GLU A 51 0.61 1.23 -18.98
CA GLU A 51 1.85 1.01 -18.22
C GLU A 51 2.57 -0.27 -18.62
N GLY A 52 3.90 -0.25 -18.50
CA GLY A 52 4.73 -1.43 -18.71
C GLY A 52 4.40 -2.56 -17.73
N SER A 53 4.80 -3.79 -18.09
CA SER A 53 4.58 -5.00 -17.28
C SER A 53 5.24 -4.91 -15.91
N THR A 54 6.38 -4.22 -15.79
CA THR A 54 7.10 -4.01 -14.53
C THR A 54 6.27 -3.25 -13.50
N LEU A 55 5.76 -2.05 -13.87
CA LEU A 55 4.96 -1.25 -12.95
C LEU A 55 3.63 -1.95 -12.64
N SER A 56 2.98 -2.53 -13.65
CA SER A 56 1.75 -3.30 -13.47
C SER A 56 1.94 -4.47 -12.50
N GLY A 57 3.05 -5.21 -12.62
CA GLY A 57 3.39 -6.31 -11.72
C GLY A 57 3.67 -5.85 -10.29
N LEU A 58 4.41 -4.74 -10.13
CA LEU A 58 4.67 -4.14 -8.82
C LEU A 58 3.38 -3.69 -8.13
N LEU A 59 2.49 -3.01 -8.86
CA LEU A 59 1.19 -2.57 -8.33
C LEU A 59 0.31 -3.76 -7.93
N GLN A 60 0.28 -4.85 -8.71
CA GLN A 60 -0.44 -6.07 -8.33
C GLN A 60 0.17 -6.73 -7.09
N GLY A 61 1.50 -6.76 -6.96
CA GLY A 61 2.19 -7.22 -5.77
C GLY A 61 1.84 -6.39 -4.53
N PHE A 62 1.93 -5.06 -4.67
CA PHE A 62 1.54 -4.11 -3.63
C PHE A 62 0.08 -4.29 -3.21
N CYS A 63 -0.86 -4.36 -4.16
CA CYS A 63 -2.28 -4.52 -3.86
C CYS A 63 -2.55 -5.80 -3.06
N ARG A 64 -1.91 -6.91 -3.42
CA ARG A 64 -2.02 -8.18 -2.67
C ARG A 64 -1.48 -8.04 -1.25
N ALA A 65 -0.29 -7.47 -1.10
CA ALA A 65 0.32 -7.28 0.22
C ALA A 65 -0.50 -6.33 1.10
N PHE A 66 -0.98 -5.21 0.53
CA PHE A 66 -1.82 -4.24 1.23
C PHE A 66 -3.17 -4.83 1.64
N SER A 67 -3.81 -5.60 0.77
CA SER A 67 -5.07 -6.29 1.07
C SER A 67 -4.91 -7.28 2.21
N LEU A 68 -3.80 -8.04 2.24
CA LEU A 68 -3.46 -8.90 3.37
C LEU A 68 -3.25 -8.08 4.65
N ALA A 69 -2.54 -6.96 4.58
CA ALA A 69 -2.31 -6.10 5.74
C ALA A 69 -3.65 -5.57 6.31
N LEU A 70 -4.58 -5.13 5.47
CA LEU A 70 -5.93 -4.71 5.90
C LEU A 70 -6.67 -5.86 6.60
N GLN A 71 -6.62 -7.07 6.04
CA GLN A 71 -7.24 -8.28 6.60
C GLN A 71 -6.59 -8.73 7.92
N HIS A 72 -5.36 -8.31 8.19
CA HIS A 72 -4.65 -8.53 9.45
C HIS A 72 -4.74 -7.34 10.42
N GLY A 73 -5.62 -6.36 10.14
CA GLY A 73 -5.94 -5.28 11.07
C GLY A 73 -5.16 -3.98 10.87
N LEU A 74 -4.43 -3.82 9.75
CA LEU A 74 -3.91 -2.50 9.38
C LEU A 74 -5.09 -1.54 9.17
N SER A 75 -5.16 -0.48 9.97
CA SER A 75 -6.20 0.53 9.80
C SER A 75 -5.94 1.36 8.53
N VAL A 76 -7.03 1.78 7.86
CA VAL A 76 -6.92 2.63 6.67
C VAL A 76 -6.26 3.97 6.99
N ARG A 77 -6.48 4.49 8.22
CA ARG A 77 -5.82 5.70 8.72
C ARG A 77 -4.31 5.52 8.76
N ASP A 78 -3.82 4.50 9.47
CA ASP A 78 -2.38 4.25 9.62
C ASP A 78 -1.72 3.98 8.26
N ALA A 79 -2.43 3.26 7.38
CA ALA A 79 -1.97 3.02 6.03
C ALA A 79 -1.84 4.34 5.24
N ALA A 80 -2.89 5.15 5.22
CA ALA A 80 -2.90 6.41 4.49
C ALA A 80 -1.81 7.38 4.98
N GLU A 81 -1.62 7.48 6.30
CA GLU A 81 -0.56 8.32 6.88
C GLU A 81 0.85 7.91 6.45
N ARG A 82 1.09 6.60 6.26
CA ARG A 82 2.41 6.09 5.85
C ARG A 82 2.71 6.26 4.37
N PHE A 83 1.70 6.15 3.51
CA PHE A 83 1.88 6.21 2.05
C PHE A 83 1.68 7.61 1.47
N ARG A 84 1.02 8.51 2.20
CA ARG A 84 0.87 9.91 1.79
C ARG A 84 2.24 10.58 1.65
N GLY A 85 2.42 11.30 0.54
CA GLY A 85 3.65 12.00 0.21
C GLY A 85 4.77 11.10 -0.33
N MET A 86 4.52 9.80 -0.51
CA MET A 86 5.48 8.92 -1.20
C MET A 86 5.68 9.42 -2.64
N ARG A 87 6.95 9.51 -3.08
CA ARG A 87 7.33 10.14 -4.35
C ARG A 87 7.93 9.13 -5.33
N PHE A 88 7.28 8.97 -6.47
CA PHE A 88 7.78 8.26 -7.65
C PHE A 88 6.79 8.44 -8.81
N GLU A 89 7.25 8.23 -10.04
CA GLU A 89 6.39 8.33 -11.23
C GLU A 89 5.46 7.12 -11.39
N PRO A 90 4.22 7.30 -11.87
CA PRO A 90 3.57 8.54 -12.30
C PRO A 90 3.23 9.54 -11.19
N SER A 91 3.54 10.82 -11.40
CA SER A 91 3.19 11.94 -10.52
C SER A 91 2.55 13.12 -11.28
N GLY A 92 1.93 14.06 -10.55
CA GLY A 92 1.43 15.32 -11.11
C GLY A 92 -0.05 15.60 -10.84
N PRO A 93 -0.68 16.49 -11.64
CA PRO A 93 -2.06 16.93 -11.42
C PRO A 93 -3.05 15.79 -11.63
N THR A 94 -4.20 15.84 -10.94
CA THR A 94 -5.21 14.80 -11.03
C THR A 94 -6.56 15.32 -11.50
N ASN A 95 -7.45 14.41 -11.91
CA ASN A 95 -8.83 14.72 -12.25
C ASN A 95 -9.78 14.78 -11.03
N ASN A 96 -9.27 14.63 -9.81
CA ASN A 96 -10.05 14.66 -8.58
C ASN A 96 -9.89 16.03 -7.89
N PRO A 97 -10.94 16.87 -7.82
CA PRO A 97 -10.87 18.20 -7.21
C PRO A 97 -10.45 18.19 -5.73
N ARG A 98 -10.71 17.11 -4.99
CA ARG A 98 -10.29 16.96 -3.59
C ARG A 98 -8.83 16.51 -3.43
N ILE A 99 -8.21 16.04 -4.52
CA ILE A 99 -6.80 15.62 -4.58
C ILE A 99 -6.18 16.25 -5.84
N PRO A 100 -6.01 17.59 -5.90
CA PRO A 100 -5.64 18.27 -7.15
C PRO A 100 -4.29 17.84 -7.71
N GLU A 101 -3.38 17.35 -6.86
CA GLU A 101 -2.06 16.86 -7.24
C GLU A 101 -1.68 15.65 -6.38
N ALA A 102 -0.94 14.71 -6.98
CA ALA A 102 -0.39 13.53 -6.31
C ALA A 102 1.10 13.35 -6.62
N SER A 103 1.88 12.98 -5.62
CA SER A 103 3.32 12.75 -5.78
C SER A 103 3.67 11.34 -6.26
N SER A 104 2.68 10.45 -6.34
CA SER A 104 2.75 9.12 -6.93
C SER A 104 1.35 8.50 -7.01
N ILE A 105 1.23 7.35 -7.69
CA ILE A 105 0.01 6.51 -7.62
C ILE A 105 -0.32 6.13 -6.16
N LEU A 106 0.68 5.77 -5.34
CA LEU A 106 0.43 5.35 -3.96
C LEU A 106 0.04 6.51 -3.05
N ASP A 107 0.60 7.71 -3.26
CA ASP A 107 0.13 8.93 -2.57
C ASP A 107 -1.34 9.22 -2.93
N TYR A 108 -1.71 9.12 -4.21
CA TYR A 108 -3.09 9.30 -4.63
C TYR A 108 -4.04 8.31 -3.95
N VAL A 109 -3.70 7.02 -3.97
CA VAL A 109 -4.52 5.97 -3.35
C VAL A 109 -4.64 6.19 -1.85
N ALA A 110 -3.56 6.54 -1.16
CA ALA A 110 -3.57 6.85 0.26
C ALA A 110 -4.52 8.00 0.59
N ARG A 111 -4.44 9.11 -0.16
CA ARG A 111 -5.33 10.27 0.00
C ARG A 111 -6.78 9.94 -0.34
N TYR A 112 -7.01 9.15 -1.38
CA TYR A 112 -8.35 8.69 -1.74
C TYR A 112 -8.95 7.84 -0.62
N LEU A 113 -8.21 6.84 -0.11
CA LEU A 113 -8.68 6.01 0.99
C LEU A 113 -8.95 6.84 2.25
N GLN A 114 -8.09 7.81 2.57
CA GLN A 114 -8.30 8.73 3.68
C GLN A 114 -9.60 9.53 3.51
N LEU A 115 -9.81 10.16 2.36
CA LEU A 115 -10.99 10.99 2.09
C LEU A 115 -12.31 10.22 2.11
N HIS A 116 -12.29 8.91 1.80
CA HIS A 116 -13.50 8.11 1.64
C HIS A 116 -13.82 7.19 2.82
N PHE A 117 -12.83 6.81 3.63
CA PHE A 117 -13.01 5.82 4.69
C PHE A 117 -12.53 6.26 6.08
N VAL A 118 -11.99 7.48 6.21
CA VAL A 118 -11.62 8.04 7.51
C VAL A 118 -12.54 9.23 7.79
N PRO A 119 -13.43 9.15 8.79
CA PRO A 119 -14.29 10.29 9.15
C PRO A 119 -13.45 11.49 9.62
N GLU A 120 -13.90 12.70 9.26
CA GLU A 120 -13.22 13.98 9.59
C GLU A 120 -13.15 14.25 11.10
N GLU A 121 -13.98 13.60 11.91
CA GLU A 121 -13.93 13.64 13.37
C GLU A 121 -14.01 12.20 13.92
N TRP A 122 -12.94 11.77 14.58
CA TRP A 122 -12.89 10.49 15.28
C TRP A 122 -12.52 10.76 16.74
N VAL A 123 -13.48 10.56 17.63
CA VAL A 123 -13.21 10.44 19.07
C VAL A 123 -12.70 9.02 19.30
N PRO A 124 -11.53 8.83 19.94
CA PRO A 124 -11.04 7.49 20.22
C PRO A 124 -12.02 6.74 21.12
N GLU A 125 -12.57 5.63 20.63
CA GLU A 125 -12.93 4.54 21.54
C GLU A 125 -11.60 4.05 22.13
N VAL A 126 -11.40 4.33 23.42
CA VAL A 126 -10.23 3.92 24.19
C VAL A 126 -10.21 2.39 24.23
N GLY A 127 -9.45 1.76 23.34
CA GLY A 127 -9.26 0.31 23.40
C GLY A 127 -8.78 -0.35 22.12
N GLY A 128 -7.56 -0.04 21.65
CA GLY A 128 -6.99 -0.77 20.52
C GLY A 128 -5.71 -0.18 19.95
N GLY A 129 -4.83 0.35 20.80
CA GLY A 129 -3.53 0.83 20.34
C GLY A 129 -2.70 -0.35 19.81
N VAL A 130 -2.42 -0.36 18.50
CA VAL A 130 -1.30 -1.11 17.95
C VAL A 130 -0.04 -0.57 18.61
N PRO A 131 0.79 -1.40 19.27
CA PRO A 131 2.00 -0.89 19.91
C PRO A 131 2.89 -0.25 18.85
N ARG A 132 3.09 1.07 18.99
CA ARG A 132 4.04 1.84 18.19
C ARG A 132 5.44 1.35 18.56
N GLY A 133 5.93 0.35 17.83
CA GLY A 133 7.30 -0.12 17.96
C GLY A 133 8.25 1.03 17.70
N THR A 134 8.94 1.47 18.75
CA THR A 134 10.08 2.38 18.68
C THR A 134 11.17 1.73 17.82
N ILE A 135 11.35 2.17 16.58
CA ILE A 135 12.57 1.87 15.83
C ILE A 135 13.63 2.83 16.32
N GLY A 136 14.22 2.49 17.47
CA GLY A 136 15.45 3.07 17.99
C GLY A 136 16.51 1.97 18.00
N GLY A 137 17.50 2.08 17.11
CA GLY A 137 18.57 1.10 17.00
C GLY A 137 19.51 1.42 15.85
N SER A 138 20.39 2.40 16.07
CA SER A 138 21.64 2.54 15.34
C SER A 138 22.39 1.20 15.39
N ALA A 139 22.52 0.52 14.25
CA ALA A 139 23.40 -0.62 14.10
C ALA A 139 24.58 -0.21 13.21
N SER A 140 25.69 0.11 13.86
CA SER A 140 27.01 0.21 13.25
C SER A 140 27.36 -1.09 12.52
N THR A 141 27.69 -0.98 11.23
CA THR A 141 28.15 -2.08 10.36
C THR A 141 29.47 -2.68 10.87
N PRO A 142 29.58 -4.00 11.10
CA PRO A 142 30.88 -4.66 11.15
C PRO A 142 31.38 -4.86 9.71
N ARG A 143 32.60 -4.40 9.44
CA ARG A 143 33.29 -4.56 8.17
C ARG A 143 33.70 -6.04 8.03
N GLY A 144 32.94 -6.83 7.27
CA GLY A 144 33.25 -8.22 6.91
C GLY A 144 33.90 -8.30 5.54
N SER A 145 35.07 -8.92 5.47
CA SER A 145 35.93 -9.11 4.29
C SER A 145 35.25 -9.87 3.15
N ALA A 146 35.48 -9.41 1.91
CA ALA A 146 34.99 -10.03 0.68
C ALA A 146 35.54 -11.47 0.50
N PRO A 147 34.73 -12.42 -0.01
CA PRO A 147 35.23 -13.72 -0.45
C PRO A 147 35.99 -13.59 -1.79
N PRO A 148 36.98 -14.47 -2.07
CA PRO A 148 37.79 -14.39 -3.28
C PRO A 148 36.99 -14.78 -4.53
N GLU A 149 37.15 -14.00 -5.60
CA GLU A 149 36.59 -14.28 -6.93
C GLU A 149 37.16 -15.58 -7.50
N ARG A 150 36.30 -16.44 -8.03
CA ARG A 150 36.73 -17.61 -8.83
C ARG A 150 36.88 -17.19 -10.29
N PRO A 151 37.97 -17.58 -10.98
CA PRO A 151 38.15 -17.22 -12.38
C PRO A 151 37.12 -17.93 -13.27
N PHE A 152 36.56 -17.17 -14.22
CA PHE A 152 35.71 -17.65 -15.30
C PHE A 152 36.56 -18.54 -16.22
N ALA A 153 36.23 -19.83 -16.33
CA ALA A 153 36.85 -20.69 -17.33
C ALA A 153 36.30 -20.34 -18.72
N SER A 154 37.19 -19.90 -19.61
CA SER A 154 36.92 -19.72 -21.04
C SER A 154 37.32 -20.96 -21.83
N GLY A 155 36.51 -21.35 -22.81
CA GLY A 155 36.84 -22.32 -23.86
C GLY A 155 35.56 -23.06 -24.27
N ALA A 156 34.86 -22.70 -25.35
CA ALA A 156 35.20 -22.73 -26.78
C ALA A 156 35.05 -24.13 -27.39
N ASP A 157 34.23 -24.16 -28.46
CA ASP A 157 33.95 -25.19 -29.47
C ASP A 157 33.33 -26.54 -29.05
#